data_AF-A0A233HK08-F1
#
_entry.id   AF-A0A233HK08-F1
#
_cell.length_a   1.000
_cell.length_b   1.000
_cell.length_c   1.000
_cell.angle_alpha   90.00
_cell.angle_beta   90.00
_cell.angle_gamma   90.00
#
_symmetry.space_group_name_H-M   'P 1'
#
loop_
_entity.id
_entity.type
_entity.pdbx_description
1 polymer ?
#
loop_
_entity_poly.entity_id
_entity_poly.type
_entity_poly.pdbx_seq_one_letter_code
_entity_poly.pdbx_strand_id
1 'polypeptide(L)'
;MTWSSLIGFVFNKYLFSALIIYGLATILWVYALRLVPLSIAYPFMALAFIIVPVLGMIFLNEPFHWRMLVGAGLIIMGLIVIVR
;
A
#
# COMPACT_ATOMS: atom_id res chain seq x y z
N MET A 1 12.18 -25.63 -9.50
CA MET A 1 10.78 -25.26 -9.19
C MET A 1 10.00 -26.55 -9.05
N THR A 2 10.01 -27.14 -7.86
CA THR A 2 9.42 -28.46 -7.56
C THR A 2 7.95 -28.31 -7.19
N TRP A 3 7.07 -29.15 -7.73
CA TRP A 3 5.61 -29.09 -7.49
C TRP A 3 5.20 -29.13 -5.99
N SER A 4 6.07 -29.64 -5.12
CA SER A 4 5.92 -29.65 -3.66
C SER A 4 5.97 -28.26 -3.01
N SER A 5 6.67 -27.28 -3.60
CA SER A 5 6.70 -25.91 -3.05
C SER A 5 5.40 -25.15 -3.29
N LEU A 6 4.64 -25.48 -4.34
CA LEU A 6 3.37 -24.81 -4.63
C LEU A 6 2.29 -25.17 -3.59
N ILE A 7 2.21 -26.44 -3.20
CA ILE A 7 1.24 -26.92 -2.20
C ILE A 7 1.60 -26.38 -0.80
N GLY A 8 2.88 -26.31 -0.44
CA GLY A 8 3.34 -25.69 0.80
C GLY A 8 3.09 -24.18 0.87
N PHE A 9 3.11 -23.48 -0.27
CA PHE A 9 2.76 -22.06 -0.36
C PHE A 9 1.26 -21.80 -0.15
N VAL A 10 0.40 -22.67 -0.68
CA VAL A 10 -1.07 -22.55 -0.54
C VAL A 10 -1.53 -22.77 0.90
N PHE A 11 -0.87 -23.67 1.66
CA PHE A 11 -1.15 -23.89 3.08
C PHE A 11 -0.39 -22.95 4.04
N ASN A 12 0.28 -21.92 3.52
CA ASN A 12 0.97 -20.96 4.35
C ASN A 12 -0.04 -20.03 5.05
N LYS A 13 -0.11 -20.09 6.39
CA LYS A 13 -0.98 -19.23 7.22
C LYS A 13 -0.78 -17.74 6.94
N TYR A 14 0.43 -17.31 6.58
CA TYR A 14 0.71 -15.92 6.22
C TYR A 14 0.08 -15.52 4.88
N LEU A 15 0.07 -16.44 3.90
CA LEU A 15 -0.55 -16.18 2.60
C LEU A 15 -2.08 -16.13 2.72
N PHE A 16 -2.66 -17.05 3.50
CA PHE A 16 -4.11 -17.06 3.71
C PHE A 16 -4.58 -15.83 4.49
N SER A 17 -3.86 -15.41 5.54
CA SER A 17 -4.16 -14.16 6.24
C SER A 17 -3.99 -12.93 5.35
N ALA A 18 -2.94 -12.88 4.54
CA ALA A 18 -2.76 -11.80 3.56
C ALA A 18 -3.93 -11.74 2.57
N LEU A 19 -4.41 -12.89 2.05
CA LEU A 19 -5.56 -12.96 1.15
C LEU A 19 -6.86 -12.46 1.80
N ILE A 20 -7.12 -12.83 3.06
CA ILE A 20 -8.28 -12.34 3.80
C ILE A 20 -8.21 -10.82 3.97
N ILE A 21 -7.06 -10.31 4.43
CA ILE A 21 -6.85 -8.88 4.63
C ILE A 21 -7.03 -8.13 3.31
N TYR A 22 -6.49 -8.66 2.20
CA TYR A 22 -6.59 -8.04 0.89
C TYR A 22 -8.02 -8.05 0.34
N GLY A 23 -8.75 -9.15 0.55
CA GLY A 23 -10.16 -9.25 0.20
C GLY A 23 -11.01 -8.23 0.95
N LEU A 24 -10.80 -8.10 2.27
CA LEU A 24 -11.47 -7.09 3.08
C LEU A 24 -11.09 -5.67 2.66
N ALA A 25 -9.80 -5.40 2.44
CA ALA A 25 -9.30 -4.11 1.97
C ALA A 25 -9.95 -3.71 0.63
N THR A 26 -10.12 -4.67 -0.28
CA THR A 26 -10.78 -4.45 -1.58
C THR A 26 -12.26 -4.08 -1.40
N ILE A 27 -13.00 -4.79 -0.55
CA ILE A 27 -14.40 -4.49 -0.27
C ILE A 27 -14.53 -3.09 0.35
N LEU A 28 -13.70 -2.78 1.34
CA LEU A 28 -13.66 -1.46 1.99
C LEU A 28 -13.30 -0.35 0.99
N TRP A 29 -12.36 -0.61 0.09
CA TRP A 29 -11.96 0.34 -0.94
C TRP A 29 -13.10 0.63 -1.92
N VAL A 30 -13.77 -0.41 -2.42
CA VAL A 30 -14.93 -0.26 -3.32
C VAL A 30 -16.06 0.49 -2.60
N TYR A 31 -16.27 0.23 -1.32
CA TYR A 31 -17.24 0.96 -0.51
C TYR A 31 -16.86 2.43 -0.33
N ALA A 32 -15.59 2.73 -0.05
CA ALA A 32 -15.08 4.09 0.07
C ALA A 32 -15.28 4.90 -1.23
N LEU A 33 -15.05 4.27 -2.39
CA LEU A 33 -15.27 4.89 -3.70
C LEU A 33 -16.75 5.22 -4.00
N ARG A 34 -17.71 4.62 -3.28
CA ARG A 34 -19.13 4.99 -3.37
C ARG A 34 -19.46 6.24 -2.55
N LEU A 35 -18.68 6.51 -1.50
CA LEU A 35 -18.90 7.62 -0.57
C LEU A 35 -18.07 8.86 -0.92
N VAL A 36 -16.89 8.66 -1.51
CA VAL A 36 -15.91 9.71 -1.80
C VAL A 36 -15.65 9.76 -3.31
N PRO A 37 -15.67 10.95 -3.94
CA PRO A 37 -15.36 11.06 -5.37
C PRO A 37 -13.93 10.59 -5.67
N LEU A 38 -13.74 9.98 -6.84
CA LEU A 38 -12.43 9.44 -7.26
C LEU A 38 -11.32 10.50 -7.23
N SER A 39 -11.66 11.76 -7.52
CA SER A 39 -10.73 12.89 -7.48
C SER A 39 -10.11 13.13 -6.09
N ILE A 40 -10.75 12.70 -5.00
CA ILE A 40 -10.21 12.79 -3.63
C ILE A 40 -9.61 11.44 -3.19
N ALA A 41 -10.21 10.32 -3.60
CA ALA A 41 -9.74 8.99 -3.22
C ALA A 41 -8.33 8.67 -3.76
N TYR A 42 -8.04 9.02 -5.01
CA TYR A 42 -6.73 8.75 -5.62
C TYR A 42 -5.58 9.53 -4.95
N PRO A 43 -5.72 10.84 -4.66
CA PRO A 43 -4.79 11.56 -3.80
C PRO A 43 -4.53 10.87 -2.46
N PHE A 44 -5.58 10.37 -1.80
CA PHE A 44 -5.42 9.65 -0.54
C PHE A 44 -4.62 8.36 -0.71
N MET A 45 -4.84 7.63 -1.81
CA MET A 45 -4.05 6.45 -2.17
C MET A 45 -2.57 6.78 -2.38
N ALA A 46 -2.25 7.93 -2.97
CA ALA A 46 -0.87 8.34 -3.20
C ALA A 46 -0.09 8.58 -1.89
N LEU A 47 -0.76 9.00 -0.81
CA LEU A 47 -0.14 9.13 0.51
C LEU A 47 0.36 7.80 1.07
N ALA A 48 -0.21 6.66 0.65
CA ALA A 48 0.27 5.35 1.07
C ALA A 48 1.72 5.10 0.64
N PHE A 49 2.18 5.65 -0.48
CA PHE A 49 3.59 5.57 -0.90
C PHE A 49 4.56 6.32 0.02
N ILE A 50 4.05 7.14 0.94
CA ILE A 50 4.83 7.85 1.94
C ILE A 50 4.64 7.19 3.31
N ILE A 51 3.39 6.86 3.65
CA ILE A 51 3.03 6.27 4.95
C ILE A 51 3.62 4.87 5.09
N VAL A 52 3.40 3.96 4.11
CA VAL A 52 3.86 2.56 4.20
C VAL A 52 5.35 2.50 4.45
N PRO A 53 6.18 3.26 3.72
CA PRO A 53 7.61 3.11 3.88
C PRO A 53 8.17 3.86 5.11
N VAL A 54 7.51 4.95 5.56
CA VAL A 54 7.80 5.58 6.87
C VAL A 54 7.47 4.62 8.01
N LEU A 55 6.35 3.91 7.93
CA LEU A 55 6.02 2.84 8.88
C LEU A 55 7.04 1.70 8.80
N GLY A 56 7.53 1.34 7.61
CA GLY A 56 8.63 0.38 7.43
C GLY A 56 9.90 0.79 8.16
N MET A 57 10.28 2.06 8.10
CA MET A 57 11.43 2.58 8.85
C MET A 57 11.24 2.48 10.36
N ILE A 58 10.05 2.80 10.88
CA ILE A 58 9.79 2.85 12.33
C ILE A 58 9.56 1.44 12.91
N PHE A 59 8.74 0.62 12.24
CA PHE A 59 8.33 -0.69 12.75
C PHE A 59 9.28 -1.82 12.36
N LEU A 60 9.80 -1.79 11.12
CA LEU A 60 10.69 -2.84 10.61
C LEU A 60 12.18 -2.44 10.67
N ASN A 61 12.50 -1.22 11.13
CA ASN A 61 13.86 -0.67 11.15
C ASN A 61 14.58 -0.75 9.78
N GLU A 62 13.81 -0.55 8.70
CA GLU A 62 14.38 -0.58 7.35
C GLU A 62 15.36 0.59 7.13
N PRO A 63 16.48 0.36 6.41
CA PRO A 63 17.50 1.36 6.21
C PRO A 63 16.97 2.58 5.46
N PHE A 64 17.21 3.75 6.04
CA PHE A 64 16.79 5.02 5.47
C PHE A 64 17.53 5.32 4.17
N HIS A 65 16.79 5.61 3.09
CA HIS A 65 17.38 5.95 1.79
C HIS A 65 16.96 7.35 1.35
N TRP A 66 17.93 8.22 1.06
CA TRP A 66 17.67 9.60 0.60
C TRP A 66 16.77 9.67 -0.65
N ARG A 67 16.88 8.68 -1.54
CA ARG A 67 16.05 8.56 -2.76
C ARG A 67 14.55 8.53 -2.43
N MET A 68 14.22 7.99 -1.27
CA MET A 68 12.87 7.81 -0.77
C MET A 68 12.25 9.11 -0.28
N LEU A 69 13.04 9.95 0.40
CA LEU A 69 12.64 11.33 0.73
C LEU A 69 12.37 12.14 -0.53
N VAL A 70 13.27 12.05 -1.53
CA VAL A 70 13.11 12.76 -2.80
C VAL A 70 11.85 12.29 -3.52
N GLY A 71 11.62 10.97 -3.59
CA GLY A 71 10.41 10.40 -4.17
C GLY A 71 9.14 10.82 -3.43
N ALA A 72 9.15 10.77 -2.10
CA ALA A 72 8.03 11.22 -1.27
C ALA A 72 7.73 12.71 -1.50
N GLY A 73 8.76 13.56 -1.57
CA GLY A 73 8.62 14.98 -1.91
C GLY A 73 7.97 15.22 -3.27
N LEU A 74 8.37 14.46 -4.30
CA LEU A 74 7.76 14.52 -5.63
C LEU A 74 6.29 14.09 -5.62
N ILE A 75 5.94 13.05 -4.86
CA ILE A 75 4.55 12.60 -4.72
C ILE A 75 3.70 13.68 -4.02
N ILE A 76 4.21 14.29 -2.95
CA ILE A 76 3.52 15.38 -2.25
C ILE A 76 3.33 16.58 -3.18
N MET A 77 4.36 16.96 -3.94
CA MET A 77 4.27 18.04 -4.92
C MET A 77 3.20 17.76 -5.98
N GLY A 78 3.18 16.55 -6.54
CA GLY A 78 2.14 16.12 -7.49
C GLY A 78 0.74 16.16 -6.85
N LEU A 79 0.62 15.75 -5.60
CA LEU A 79 -0.62 15.80 -4.83
C LEU A 79 -1.16 17.22 -4.68
N ILE A 80 -0.29 18.17 -4.31
CA ILE A 80 -0.65 19.58 -4.13
C ILE A 80 -1.15 20.19 -5.44
N VAL A 81 -0.56 19.80 -6.57
CA VAL A 81 -1.00 20.24 -7.91
C VAL A 81 -2.37 19.66 -8.27
N ILE A 82 -2.66 18.41 -7.93
CA ILE A 82 -3.96 17.76 -8.21
C ILE A 82 -5.08 18.34 -7.33
N VAL A 83 -4.77 18.70 -6.09
CA VAL A 83 -5.76 19.19 -5.11
C VAL A 83 -6.11 20.68 -5.31
N ARG A 84 -5.26 21.44 -6.01
CA ARG A 84 -5.51 22.84 -6.37
C ARG A 84 -6.21 22.97 -7.71
#